data_AF-A0A848TLF7-F1
#
_entry.id   AF-A0A848TLF7-F1
#
_cell.length_a   1.000
_cell.length_b   1.000
_cell.length_c   1.000
_cell.angle_alpha   90.00
_cell.angle_beta   90.00
_cell.angle_gamma   90.00
#
_symmetry.space_group_name_H-M   'P 1'
#
loop_
_entity.id
_entity.type
_entity.pdbx_description
1 polymer ?
#
loop_
_entity_poly.entity_id
_entity_poly.type
_entity_poly.pdbx_seq_one_letter_code
_entity_poly.pdbx_strand_id
1 'polypeptide(L)' 'MTGVQTLTIGADEADQRLDRWFRRHFPHVPQGRIEKMCRKGEIRVDGGRVKPATRV' A
#
# COMPACT_ATOMS: atom_id res chain seq x y z
N MET A 1 -3.15 18.49 6.66
CA MET A 1 -2.55 17.42 7.49
C MET A 1 -1.50 16.70 6.67
N THR A 2 -0.23 16.85 7.01
CA THR A 2 0.89 16.12 6.37
C THR A 2 1.52 15.23 7.43
N GLY A 3 1.22 13.94 7.39
CA GLY A 3 1.72 12.96 8.36
C GLY A 3 1.76 11.57 7.74
N VAL A 4 2.66 10.73 8.25
CA VAL A 4 2.71 9.30 7.89
C VAL A 4 1.59 8.59 8.63
N GLN A 5 0.81 7.78 7.91
CA GLN A 5 -0.17 6.87 8.51
C GLN A 5 0.37 5.46 8.46
N THR A 6 0.44 4.81 9.62
CA THR A 6 0.79 3.40 9.74
C THR A 6 -0.49 2.58 9.86
N LEU A 7 -0.63 1.55 9.03
CA LEU A 7 -1.74 0.61 9.07
C LEU A 7 -1.17 -0.81 9.20
N THR A 8 -1.74 -1.59 10.10
CA THR A 8 -1.38 -2.99 10.29
C THR A 8 -2.27 -3.85 9.40
N ILE A 9 -1.66 -4.81 8.70
CA ILE A 9 -2.37 -5.77 7.85
C ILE A 9 -2.83 -6.93 8.73
N GLY A 10 -4.14 -7.17 8.76
CA GLY A 10 -4.71 -8.28 9.54
C GLY A 10 -4.44 -9.64 8.90
N ALA A 11 -4.50 -10.71 9.69
CA ALA A 11 -4.27 -12.08 9.20
C ALA A 11 -5.23 -12.48 8.06
N ASP A 12 -6.47 -11.99 8.10
CA ASP A 12 -7.50 -12.27 7.07
C ASP A 12 -7.28 -11.48 5.77
N GLU A 13 -6.35 -10.54 5.78
CA GLU A 13 -6.00 -9.70 4.64
C GLU A 13 -4.59 -9.99 4.11
N ALA A 14 -3.91 -10.96 4.72
CA ALA A 14 -2.59 -11.42 4.34
C ALA A 14 -2.63 -12.20 3.03
N ASP A 15 -1.45 -12.33 2.42
CA ASP A 15 -1.22 -12.99 1.14
C ASP A 15 -1.98 -12.37 -0.04
N GLN A 16 -2.39 -11.11 0.04
CA GLN A 16 -2.92 -10.37 -1.11
C GLN A 16 -1.91 -9.34 -1.62
N ARG A 17 -2.08 -8.90 -2.87
CA ARG A 17 -1.22 -7.83 -3.41
C ARG A 17 -1.48 -6.52 -2.68
N LEU A 18 -0.42 -5.79 -2.38
CA LEU A 18 -0.45 -4.47 -1.75
C LEU A 18 -1.40 -3.51 -2.47
N ASP A 19 -1.38 -3.49 -3.80
CA ASP A 19 -2.26 -2.61 -4.57
C ASP A 19 -3.76 -2.97 -4.50
N ARG A 20 -4.08 -4.23 -4.20
CA ARG A 20 -5.45 -4.66 -3.91
C ARG A 20 -5.83 -4.32 -2.47
N TRP A 21 -4.97 -4.64 -1.50
CA TRP A 21 -5.14 -4.28 -0.09
C TRP A 21 -5.36 -2.76 0.04
N PHE A 22 -4.53 -1.97 -0.63
CA PHE A 22 -4.58 -0.51 -0.59
C PHE A 22 -5.86 0.04 -1.21
N ARG A 23 -6.32 -0.49 -2.34
CA ARG A 23 -7.59 -0.06 -2.96
C ARG A 23 -8.82 -0.44 -2.14
N ARG A 24 -8.76 -1.55 -1.40
CA ARG A 24 -9.83 -1.95 -0.47
C ARG A 24 -9.99 -0.91 0.65
N HIS A 25 -8.88 -0.41 1.18
CA HIS A 25 -8.87 0.60 2.26
C HIS A 25 -9.05 2.04 1.75
N PHE A 26 -8.57 2.33 0.54
CA PHE A 26 -8.63 3.63 -0.10
C PHE A 26 -9.23 3.53 -1.52
N PRO A 27 -10.55 3.29 -1.65
CA PRO A 27 -11.18 3.04 -2.96
C PRO A 27 -11.07 4.20 -3.96
N HIS A 28 -10.87 5.42 -3.45
CA HIS A 28 -10.72 6.63 -4.25
C HIS A 28 -9.30 6.83 -4.81
N VAL A 29 -8.33 5.99 -4.44
CA VAL A 29 -6.95 6.07 -4.93
C VAL A 29 -6.79 5.14 -6.14
N PRO A 30 -6.61 5.68 -7.36
CA PRO A 30 -6.48 4.85 -8.55
C PRO A 30 -5.13 4.13 -8.60
N GLN A 31 -5.08 3.01 -9.34
CA GLN A 31 -3.88 2.18 -9.50
C GLN A 31 -2.63 3.00 -9.87
N GLY A 32 -2.72 3.90 -10.86
CA GLY A 32 -1.58 4.72 -11.28
C GLY A 32 -1.03 5.63 -10.18
N ARG A 33 -1.88 6.05 -9.22
CA ARG A 33 -1.43 6.82 -8.05
C ARG A 33 -0.70 5.92 -7.06
N ILE A 34 -1.20 4.72 -6.79
CA ILE A 34 -0.53 3.71 -5.95
C ILE A 34 0.85 3.38 -6.51
N GLU A 35 0.95 3.16 -7.82
CA GLU A 35 2.22 2.90 -8.48
C GLU A 35 3.18 4.07 -8.33
N LYS A 36 2.71 5.31 -8.53
CA LYS A 36 3.53 6.51 -8.33
C LYS A 36 4.01 6.64 -6.89
N MET A 37 3.14 6.39 -5.91
CA MET A 37 3.47 6.41 -4.49
C MET A 37 4.51 5.34 -4.14
N CYS A 38 4.36 4.12 -4.66
CA CYS A 38 5.35 3.04 -4.50
C CYS A 38 6.72 3.43 -5.12
N ARG A 39 6.72 3.96 -6.35
CA ARG A 39 7.96 4.41 -7.03
C ARG A 39 8.69 5.52 -6.27
N LYS A 40 7.94 6.45 -5.68
CA LYS A 40 8.50 7.53 -4.85
C LYS A 40 8.93 7.06 -3.45
N GLY A 41 8.51 5.86 -3.03
CA GLY A 41 8.71 5.39 -1.65
C GLY A 41 7.81 6.10 -0.65
N GLU A 42 6.65 6.62 -1.07
CA GLU A 42 5.63 7.17 -0.18
C GLU A 42 4.85 6.04 0.53
N ILE A 43 4.75 4.86 -0.11
CA ILE A 43 4.25 3.62 0.51
C ILE A 43 5.44 2.72 0.87
N ARG A 44 5.44 2.21 2.10
CA ARG A 44 6.45 1.28 2.62
C ARG A 44 5.75 0.16 3.39
N VAL A 45 6.34 -1.03 3.38
CA VAL A 45 5.95 -2.16 4.23
C VAL A 45 7.19 -2.53 5.05
N ASP A 46 7.04 -2.59 6.36
CA ASP A 46 8.14 -2.86 7.31
C ASP A 46 9.38 -1.99 7.08
N GLY A 47 9.15 -0.71 6.72
CA GLY A 47 10.21 0.25 6.39
C GLY A 47 10.85 0.07 5.00
N GLY A 48 10.58 -1.02 4.31
CA GLY A 48 11.08 -1.31 2.97
C GLY A 48 10.26 -0.63 1.86
N ARG A 49 10.94 -0.22 0.77
CA ARG A 49 10.26 0.15 -0.48
C ARG A 49 9.68 -1.10 -1.13
N VAL A 50 8.45 -1.00 -1.61
CA VAL A 50 7.69 -2.12 -2.15
C VAL A 50 7.15 -1.84 -3.54
N LYS A 51 6.90 -2.90 -4.30
CA LYS A 51 6.19 -2.80 -5.58
C LYS A 51 4.68 -2.93 -5.31
N PRO A 52 3.82 -2.37 -6.17
CA PRO A 52 2.36 -2.54 -6.06
C PRO A 52 1.92 -4.01 -6.01
N ALA A 53 2.64 -4.90 -6.70
CA ALA A 53 2.35 -6.32 -6.75
C ALA A 53 2.98 -7.14 -5.60
N THR A 54 3.69 -6.50 -4.67
CA THR A 54 4.21 -7.16 -3.46
C THR A 54 3.06 -7.78 -2.69
N ARG A 55 3.18 -9.06 -2.30
CA ARG A 55 2.21 -9.70 -1.42
C ARG A 55 2.47 -9.27 0.01
N VAL A 56 1.40 -8.93 0.70
CA VAL A 56 1.38 -8.40 2.07
C VAL A 56 0.38 -9.17 2.89
#